data_AF-A0A7Y2FJR4-F1
#
_entry.id   AF-A0A7Y2FJR4-F1
#
_cell.length_a   1.000
_cell.length_b   1.000
_cell.length_c   1.000
_cell.angle_alpha   90.00
_cell.angle_beta   90.00
_cell.angle_gamma   90.00
#
_symmetry.space_group_name_H-M   'P 1'
#
loop_
_entity.id
_entity.type
_entity.pdbx_description
1 polymer ?
#
loop_
_entity_poly.entity_id
_entity_poly.type
_entity_poly.pdbx_seq_one_letter_code
_entity_poly.pdbx_strand_id
1 'polypeptide(L)' 'MIKTLIIDDEPLALDILETYIDKLPDLEIVAKCDNAIEANEILQKENIDLVFLDIQMPQMTGIELIKSLTNPPKFVFT' A
#
# COMPACT_ATOMS: atom_id res chain seq x y z
N MET A 1 8.13 8.98 11.92
CA MET A 1 6.81 8.51 11.45
C MET A 1 7.08 7.66 10.23
N ILE A 2 6.57 6.43 10.21
CA ILE A 2 6.75 5.44 9.15
C ILE A 2 5.69 5.74 8.09
N LYS A 3 6.13 6.20 6.92
CA LYS A 3 5.25 6.54 5.81
C LYS A 3 4.65 5.28 5.20
N THR A 4 3.33 5.21 5.23
CA THR A 4 2.56 4.00 4.96
C THR A 4 1.62 4.21 3.77
N LEU A 5 1.64 3.26 2.84
CA LEU A 5 0.69 3.17 1.74
C LEU A 5 -0.21 1.95 1.95
N ILE A 6 -1.51 2.09 1.66
CA ILE A 6 -2.46 0.98 1.71
C ILE A 6 -2.97 0.71 0.30
N ILE A 7 -2.92 -0.55 -0.15
CA ILE A 7 -3.30 -0.96 -1.50
C ILE A 7 -4.20 -2.19 -1.41
N ASP A 8 -5.45 -2.05 -1.83
CA ASP A 8 -6.47 -3.10 -1.80
C ASP A 8 -7.59 -2.73 -2.77
N ASP A 9 -8.03 -3.63 -3.64
CA ASP A 9 -9.09 -3.33 -4.62
C ASP A 9 -10.50 -3.31 -4.03
N GLU A 10 -10.66 -3.70 -2.75
CA GLU A 10 -11.91 -3.60 -2.00
C GLU A 10 -11.93 -2.31 -1.15
N PRO A 11 -12.77 -1.31 -1.46
CA PRO A 11 -12.82 -0.04 -0.70
C PRO A 11 -13.08 -0.22 0.80
N LEU A 12 -13.85 -1.25 1.17
CA LEU A 12 -14.14 -1.56 2.57
C LEU A 12 -12.87 -2.02 3.32
N ALA A 13 -11.98 -2.76 2.67
CA ALA A 13 -10.73 -3.19 3.27
C ALA A 13 -9.79 -2.01 3.52
N LEU A 14 -9.71 -1.07 2.57
CA LEU A 14 -8.98 0.19 2.74
C LEU A 14 -9.44 0.98 3.99
N ASP A 15 -10.75 1.14 4.18
CA ASP A 15 -11.31 1.87 5.32
C ASP A 15 -11.08 1.16 6.66
N ILE A 16 -11.14 -0.19 6.66
CA ILE A 16 -10.83 -1.01 7.83
C ILE A 16 -9.35 -0.88 8.21
N LEU A 17 -8.44 -0.98 7.23
CA LEU A 17 -7.01 -0.87 7.45
C LEU A 17 -6.63 0.53 7.95
N GLU A 18 -7.18 1.58 7.36
CA GLU A 18 -7.02 2.96 7.83
C GLU A 18 -7.42 3.10 9.31
N THR A 19 -8.60 2.59 9.67
CA THR A 19 -9.10 2.64 11.05
C THR A 19 -8.17 1.93 12.05
N TYR A 20 -7.48 0.86 11.63
CA TYR A 20 -6.50 0.17 12.47
C TYR A 20 -5.16 0.91 12.53
N ILE A 21 -4.69 1.43 11.40
CA ILE A 21 -3.41 2.13 11.28
C ILE A 21 -3.46 3.48 12.01
N ASP A 22 -4.58 4.19 11.98
CA ASP A 22 -4.78 5.45 12.70
C ASP A 22 -4.63 5.32 14.23
N LYS A 23 -4.73 4.10 14.77
CA LYS A 23 -4.50 3.82 16.19
C LYS A 23 -3.03 3.63 16.53
N LEU A 24 -2.15 3.60 15.52
CA LEU A 24 -0.72 3.36 15.66
C LEU A 24 0.03 4.69 15.44
N PRO A 25 0.47 5.38 16.50
CA PRO A 25 1.03 6.74 16.40
C PRO A 25 2.35 6.82 15.63
N ASP A 26 3.00 5.69 15.39
CA ASP A 26 4.25 5.61 14.64
C ASP A 26 4.05 5.51 13.13
N LEU A 27 2.82 5.24 12.65
CA LEU A 27 2.48 5.11 11.23
C LEU A 27 1.77 6.38 10.72
N GLU A 28 2.11 6.79 9.50
CA GLU A 28 1.46 7.88 8.77
C GLU A 28 0.91 7.36 7.46
N ILE A 29 -0.40 7.37 7.26
CA ILE A 29 -0.99 7.00 5.97
C ILE A 29 -0.75 8.15 4.99
N VAL A 30 0.08 7.89 3.98
CA VAL A 30 0.37 8.86 2.90
C VAL A 30 -0.72 8.83 1.84
N ALA A 31 -1.22 7.63 1.51
CA ALA A 31 -2.30 7.43 0.56
C ALA A 31 -2.97 6.05 0.71
N LYS A 32 -4.13 5.91 0.08
CA LYS A 32 -4.86 4.65 -0.14
C LYS A 32 -5.07 4.51 -1.65
N CYS A 33 -4.85 3.32 -2.20
CA CYS A 33 -5.03 3.04 -3.62
C CYS A 33 -5.89 1.79 -3.80
N ASP A 34 -6.79 1.81 -4.78
CA ASP A 34 -7.63 0.66 -5.11
C ASP A 34 -7.08 -0.20 -6.26
N ASN A 35 -5.91 0.18 -6.78
CA ASN A 35 -5.27 -0.52 -7.87
C ASN A 35 -3.76 -0.31 -7.87
N ALA A 36 -3.07 -1.22 -8.54
CA ALA A 36 -1.62 -1.24 -8.56
C ALA A 36 -0.98 -0.14 -9.46
N ILE A 37 -1.73 0.45 -10.39
CA ILE A 37 -1.24 1.53 -11.27
C ILE A 37 -1.07 2.81 -10.45
N GLU A 38 -2.12 3.21 -9.73
CA GLU A 38 -2.10 4.36 -8.83
C GLU A 38 -1.02 4.19 -7.75
N ALA A 39 -0.95 3.01 -7.15
CA ALA A 39 0.06 2.70 -6.16
C ALA A 39 1.50 2.86 -6.70
N ASN A 40 1.76 2.41 -7.93
CA ASN A 40 3.07 2.56 -8.55
C ASN A 40 3.43 4.03 -8.82
N GLU A 41 2.45 4.86 -9.20
CA GLU A 41 2.70 6.30 -9.32
C GLU A 41 3.12 6.94 -7.99
N ILE A 42 2.47 6.55 -6.89
CA ILE A 42 2.80 7.06 -5.55
C ILE A 42 4.18 6.55 -5.11
N LEU A 43 4.48 5.27 -5.31
CA LEU A 43 5.77 4.67 -4.97
C LEU A 43 6.94 5.29 -5.75
N GLN A 44 6.68 5.91 -6.90
CA GLN A 44 7.68 6.65 -7.68
C GLN A 44 7.84 8.12 -7.25
N LYS A 45 6.77 8.74 -6.73
CA LYS A 45 6.74 10.18 -6.35
C LYS A 45 7.12 10.40 -4.89
N GLU A 46 6.73 9.46 -4.01
CA GLU A 46 6.85 9.57 -2.56
C GLU A 46 7.83 8.53 -2.01
N ASN A 47 8.54 8.91 -0.94
CA ASN A 47 9.33 7.94 -0.17
C ASN A 47 8.40 7.23 0.82
N ILE A 48 7.98 6.01 0.47
CA ILE A 48 7.18 5.13 1.31
C ILE A 48 8.10 4.16 2.06
N ASP A 49 7.85 3.96 3.35
CA ASP A 49 8.62 3.04 4.20
C ASP A 49 7.95 1.67 4.31
N LEU A 50 6.62 1.65 4.35
CA LEU A 50 5.78 0.48 4.56
C LEU A 50 4.57 0.49 3.60
N VAL A 51 4.23 -0.68 3.08
CA VAL A 51 3.04 -0.87 2.25
C VAL A 51 2.22 -2.03 2.79
N PHE A 52 0.94 -1.79 3.07
CA PHE A 52 -0.07 -2.84 3.24
C PHE A 52 -0.65 -3.15 1.86
N LEU A 53 -0.60 -4.41 1.45
CA LEU A 53 -0.84 -4.81 0.07
C LEU A 53 -1.66 -6.09 0.00
N ASP A 54 -2.82 -6.01 -0.66
CA ASP A 54 -3.52 -7.21 -1.08
C ASP A 54 -2.76 -7.95 -2.20
N ILE A 55 -2.84 -9.27 -2.17
CA ILE A 55 -2.20 -10.13 -3.17
C ILE A 55 -3.04 -10.20 -4.45
N GLN A 56 -4.37 -10.24 -4.33
CA GLN A 56 -5.31 -10.59 -5.40
C GLN A 56 -6.05 -9.39 -5.99
N MET A 57 -5.31 -8.45 -6.56
CA MET A 57 -5.93 -7.32 -7.26
C MET A 57 -6.15 -7.57 -8.77
N PRO A 58 -7.16 -6.91 -9.39
CA PRO A 58 -7.36 -6.93 -10.83
C PRO A 58 -6.15 -6.41 -11.61
N GLN A 59 -5.93 -6.95 -12.81
CA GLN A 59 -4.89 -6.56 -13.79
C GLN A 59 -3.44 -6.86 -13.37
N MET A 60 -3.08 -6.65 -12.10
CA MET A 60 -1.75 -6.93 -11.58
C MET A 60 -1.84 -7.34 -10.10
N THR A 61 -1.25 -8.49 -9.76
CA THR A 61 -1.20 -8.97 -8.39
C THR A 61 -0.23 -8.15 -7.54
N GLY A 62 -0.41 -8.15 -6.22
CA GLY A 62 0.53 -7.49 -5.30
C GLY A 62 1.96 -8.04 -5.41
N ILE A 63 2.11 -9.33 -5.71
CA ILE A 63 3.43 -9.96 -5.90
C ILE A 63 4.11 -9.42 -7.18
N GLU A 64 3.35 -9.24 -8.26
CA GLU A 64 3.86 -8.65 -9.51
C GLU A 64 4.24 -7.18 -9.30
N LEU A 65 3.45 -6.42 -8.53
CA LEU A 65 3.81 -5.06 -8.12
C LEU A 65 5.17 -5.03 -7.44
N ILE A 66 5.38 -5.84 -6.39
CA ILE A 66 6.65 -5.89 -5.65
C ILE A 66 7.83 -6.20 -6.58
N LYS A 67 7.66 -7.18 -7.49
CA LYS A 67 8.71 -7.57 -8.45
C LYS A 67 9.04 -6.48 -9.47
N SER A 68 8.13 -5.56 -9.73
CA SER A 68 8.33 -4.44 -10.66
C SER A 68 9.21 -3.33 -10.07
N LEU A 69 9.34 -3.28 -8.74
CA LEU A 69 10.07 -2.22 -8.03
C LEU A 69 11.57 -2.52 -7.95
N THR A 70 12.38 -1.50 -8.24
CA THR A 70 13.85 -1.62 -8.16
C THR A 70 14.37 -1.58 -6.71
N ASN A 71 13.74 -0.77 -5.86
CA ASN A 71 14.06 -0.68 -4.43
C ASN A 71 12.77 -0.70 -3.60
N PRO A 72 12.18 -1.89 -3.40
CA PRO A 72 10.88 -2.01 -2.74
C PRO A 72 10.94 -1.55 -1.26
N PRO A 73 9.91 -0.85 -0.76
CA PRO A 73 9.73 -0.63 0.68
C PRO A 73 9.47 -1.94 1.43
N LYS A 74 9.19 -1.87 2.73
CA LYS A 74 8.67 -3.05 3.45
C LYS A 74 7.24 -3.30 3.06
N PHE A 75 6.87 -4.58 2.93
CA PHE A 75 5.52 -5.01 2.58
C PHE A 75 4.93 -5.88 3.69
N VAL A 76 3.65 -5.68 3.97
CA VAL A 76 2.80 -6.54 4.78
C VAL A 76 1.63 -6.96 3.89
N PHE A 77 1.47 -8.26 3.68
CA PHE A 77 0.30 -8.77 2.98
C PHE A 77 -0.91 -8.72 3.91
N THR A 78 -2.04 -8.29 3.35
CA THR A 78 -3.35 -8.23 4.02
C THR A 78 -4.29 -9.29 3.50
#